data_AF-A0A1I6NWG6-F1
#
_entry.id   AF-A0A1I6NWG6-F1
#
_cell.length_a   1.000
_cell.length_b   1.000
_cell.length_c   1.000
_cell.angle_alpha   90.00
_cell.angle_beta   90.00
_cell.angle_gamma   90.00
#
_symmetry.space_group_name_H-M   'P 1'
#
loop_
_entity.id
_entity.type
_entity.pdbx_description
1 polymer ?
#
loop_
_entity_poly.entity_id
_entity_poly.type
_entity_poly.pdbx_seq_one_letter_code
_entity_poly.pdbx_strand_id
1 'polypeptide(L)' 'MGKHESERPACPVCHGDGHLVISGDGAGNKKKELVPCTVCDGTGKS' A
#
# COMPACT_ATOMS: atom_id res chain seq x y z
N MET A 1 -8.29 -19.16 -24.77
CA MET A 1 -8.39 -18.48 -23.46
C MET A 1 -7.70 -17.13 -23.58
N GLY A 2 -8.41 -16.03 -23.30
CA GLY A 2 -7.93 -14.68 -23.60
C GLY A 2 -6.95 -14.14 -22.55
N LYS A 3 -5.72 -13.88 -23.01
CA LYS A 3 -4.85 -12.74 -22.67
C LYS A 3 -4.52 -12.55 -21.18
N HIS A 4 -3.29 -12.92 -20.82
CA HIS A 4 -2.59 -12.34 -19.68
C HIS A 4 -2.64 -10.82 -19.80
N GLU A 5 -3.60 -10.19 -19.13
CA GLU A 5 -3.46 -8.78 -18.80
C GLU A 5 -2.16 -8.69 -18.01
N SER A 6 -1.24 -7.84 -18.45
CA SER A 6 -0.01 -7.58 -17.71
C SER A 6 -0.41 -6.81 -16.46
N GLU A 7 -0.93 -7.51 -15.46
CA GLU A 7 -1.14 -6.97 -14.13
C GLU A 7 0.24 -6.50 -13.67
N ARG A 8 0.47 -5.19 -13.71
CA ARG A 8 1.69 -4.59 -13.18
C ARG A 8 1.89 -5.19 -11.78
N PRO A 9 3.09 -5.73 -11.48
CA PRO A 9 3.30 -6.47 -10.25
C PRO A 9 2.91 -5.60 -9.06
N ALA A 10 2.26 -6.23 -8.08
CA ALA A 10 1.87 -5.55 -6.85
C ALA A 10 3.08 -4.83 -6.26
N CYS A 11 2.87 -3.60 -5.78
CA CYS A 11 3.94 -2.81 -5.18
C CYS A 11 4.57 -3.61 -4.04
N PRO A 12 5.89 -3.85 -4.03
CA PRO A 12 6.52 -4.72 -3.04
C PRO A 12 6.52 -4.13 -1.62
N VAL A 13 6.14 -2.86 -1.46
CA VAL A 13 6.14 -2.15 -0.17
C VAL A 13 4.76 -2.20 0.49
N CYS A 14 3.70 -1.90 -0.26
CA CYS A 14 2.32 -2.00 0.24
C CYS A 14 1.61 -3.29 -0.22
N HIS A 15 2.28 -4.18 -0.94
CA HIS A 15 1.75 -5.47 -1.40
C HIS A 15 0.45 -5.38 -2.23
N GLY A 16 0.20 -4.26 -2.92
CA GLY A 16 -1.05 -4.05 -3.66
C GLY A 16 -2.06 -3.14 -2.98
N ASP A 17 -1.88 -2.82 -1.69
CA ASP A 17 -2.87 -2.09 -0.89
C ASP A 17 -2.91 -0.58 -1.23
N GLY A 18 -1.83 -0.06 -1.82
CA GLY A 18 -1.67 1.37 -2.08
C GLY A 18 -1.37 2.19 -0.83
N HIS A 19 -1.56 1.65 0.37
CA HIS A 19 -1.38 2.36 1.63
C HIS A 19 -0.49 1.57 2.59
N LEU A 20 0.13 2.27 3.53
CA LEU A 20 0.90 1.69 4.62
C LEU A 20 0.24 2.07 5.93
N VAL A 21 0.17 1.10 6.83
CA VAL A 21 -0.34 1.31 8.19
C VAL A 21 0.83 1.75 9.06
N ILE A 22 0.84 3.03 9.44
CA ILE A 22 1.79 3.53 10.43
C ILE A 22 1.13 3.52 11.81
N SER A 23 1.84 2.97 12.79
CA SER A 23 1.43 3.02 14.19
C SER A 23 2.09 4.25 14.82
N GLY A 24 1.29 5.23 15.24
CA GLY A 24 1.80 6.36 15.99
C GLY A 24 2.25 5.91 17.38
N ASP A 25 3.53 6.09 17.71
CA ASP A 25 4.16 5.79 19.01
C ASP A 25 3.78 6.80 20.13
N GLY A 26 2.64 7.49 19.99
CA GLY A 26 2.16 8.47 20.95
C GLY A 26 1.31 7.83 22.04
N ALA A 27 1.76 7.92 23.29
CA ALA A 27 1.02 7.53 24.48
C ALA A 27 -0.41 8.10 24.46
N GLY A 28 -1.41 7.20 24.44
CA GLY A 28 -2.83 7.55 24.50
C GLY A 28 -3.54 7.40 23.15
N ASN A 29 -4.08 6.20 22.91
CA ASN A 29 -4.90 5.81 21.75
C ASN A 29 -4.08 5.58 20.47
N LYS A 30 -3.61 4.33 20.31
CA LYS A 30 -2.95 3.83 19.10
C LYS A 30 -3.91 3.84 17.91
N LYS A 31 -4.08 5.00 17.27
CA LYS A 31 -4.79 5.09 16.00
C LYS A 31 -3.84 4.60 14.92
N LYS A 32 -4.22 3.52 14.24
CA LYS A 32 -3.55 3.07 13.04
C LYS A 32 -3.90 4.09 11.95
N GLU A 33 -2.90 4.85 11.50
CA GLU A 33 -3.10 5.79 10.41
C GLU A 33 -2.68 5.13 9.10
N LEU A 34 -3.55 5.20 8.09
CA LEU A 34 -3.27 4.72 6.75
C LEU A 34 -2.71 5.90 5.97
N VAL A 35 -1.43 5.80 5.61
CA VAL A 35 -0.78 6.77 4.74
C VAL A 35 -0.59 6.19 3.34
N PRO A 36 -0.72 6.99 2.27
CA PRO A 36 -0.46 6.51 0.92
C PRO A 36 0.98 6.02 0.79
N CYS A 37 1.16 4.88 0.12
CA CYS A 37 2.46 4.31 -0.16
C CYS A 37 3.17 5.21 -1.18
N THR A 38 4.25 5.84 -0.75
CA THR A 38 5.04 6.76 -1.57
C THR A 38 5.76 6.08 -2.73
N VAL A 39 5.94 4.75 -2.67
CA VAL A 39 6.64 3.98 -3.70
C VAL A 39 5.75 3.74 -4.92
N CYS A 40 4.45 3.55 -4.72
CA CYS A 40 3.49 3.38 -5.81
C CYS A 40 2.51 4.56 -5.92
N ASP A 41 2.75 5.66 -5.21
CA ASP A 41 1.91 6.84 -5.17
C ASP A 41 0.42 6.53 -4.89
N GLY A 42 0.16 5.60 -3.96
CA GLY A 42 -1.22 5.20 -3.64
C GLY A 42 -1.86 4.19 -4.60
N THR A 43 -1.21 3.83 -5.71
CA THR A 43 -1.83 3.00 -6.77
C THR A 43 -1.82 1.49 -6.47
N GLY A 44 -0.98 1.05 -5.53
CA GLY A 44 -0.79 -0.37 -5.21
C GLY A 44 0.00 -1.15 -6.27
N LYS A 45 0.37 -0.54 -7.39
CA LYS A 45 1.05 -1.20 -8.51
C LYS A 45 2.43 -0.58 -8.78
N SER A 46 3.37 -1.41 -9.26
CA SER A 46 4.74 -1.00 -9.62
C SER A 46 4.81 -0.45 -11.05
#